data_AF-A0A1G3KSL1-F1
#
_entry.id   AF-A0A1G3KSL1-F1
#
_cell.length_a   1.000
_cell.length_b   1.000
_cell.length_c   1.000
_cell.angle_alpha   90.00
_cell.angle_beta   90.00
_cell.angle_gamma   90.00
#
_symmetry.space_group_name_H-M   'P 1'
#
loop_
_entity.id
_entity.type
_entity.pdbx_description
1 polymer ?
#
loop_
_entity_poly.entity_id
_entity_poly.type
_entity_poly.pdbx_seq_one_letter_code
_entity_poly.pdbx_strand_id
1 'polypeptide(L)'
;MELLTLLGQIGLGVASNAVYDLIKKFSSQENKTSEVDFIKELTNVLEVNGVKMESQKIIQALAENGFLKIENSNFYAKESMEYGSLSGSSLIGNNSSFTTDKSAVNFNNGSFMHTQGTAFIKQDEEGNIKFCMGKDK
;
A
#
# COMPACT_ATOMS: atom_id res chain seq x y z
N MET A 1 -7.93 -10.26 -16.31
CA MET A 1 -6.71 -9.46 -16.10
C MET A 1 -5.73 -10.37 -15.38
N GLU A 2 -4.52 -10.53 -15.90
CA GLU A 2 -3.51 -11.46 -15.37
C GLU A 2 -3.03 -10.99 -13.99
N LEU A 3 -2.91 -11.91 -13.03
CA LEU A 3 -2.47 -11.66 -11.65
C LEU A 3 -1.13 -10.90 -11.60
N LEU A 4 -0.20 -11.23 -12.49
CA LEU A 4 1.10 -10.56 -12.62
C LEU A 4 0.99 -9.06 -12.95
N THR A 5 -0.05 -8.66 -13.68
CA THR A 5 -0.30 -7.24 -13.99
C THR A 5 -0.77 -6.48 -12.74
N LEU A 6 -1.66 -7.09 -11.94
CA LEU A 6 -2.14 -6.51 -10.68
C LEU A 6 -0.99 -6.40 -9.65
N LEU A 7 -0.16 -7.43 -9.55
CA LEU A 7 1.04 -7.43 -8.68
C LEU A 7 2.07 -6.38 -9.12
N GLY A 8 2.21 -6.17 -10.43
CA GLY A 8 3.05 -5.11 -10.99
C GLY A 8 2.57 -3.70 -10.63
N GLN A 9 1.25 -3.49 -10.57
CA GLN A 9 0.62 -2.21 -10.21
C GLN A 9 0.71 -1.90 -8.70
N ILE A 10 0.72 -2.92 -7.84
CA ILE A 10 0.84 -2.78 -6.38
C ILE A 10 2.28 -2.42 -5.94
N GLY A 11 3.25 -2.44 -6.86
CA GLY A 11 4.66 -2.28 -6.55
C GLY A 11 5.23 -3.58 -5.96
N LEU A 12 6.31 -4.07 -6.59
CA LEU A 12 6.92 -5.39 -6.31
C LEU A 12 7.23 -5.68 -4.83
N GLY A 13 7.42 -4.64 -4.01
CA GLY A 13 7.66 -4.76 -2.57
C GLY A 13 6.40 -5.01 -1.74
N VAL A 14 5.26 -4.37 -2.05
CA VAL A 14 4.03 -4.46 -1.23
C VAL A 14 3.26 -5.72 -1.58
N ALA A 15 3.30 -6.08 -2.87
CA ALA A 15 2.60 -7.23 -3.43
C ALA A 15 3.09 -8.55 -2.82
N SER A 16 4.38 -8.74 -2.60
CA SER A 16 4.95 -10.06 -2.32
C SER A 16 4.47 -10.67 -0.99
N ASN A 17 4.35 -9.89 0.09
CA ASN A 17 3.90 -10.41 1.39
C ASN A 17 2.37 -10.44 1.52
N ALA A 18 1.67 -9.38 1.10
CA ALA A 18 0.21 -9.34 1.15
C ALA A 18 -0.42 -10.43 0.27
N VAL A 19 0.18 -10.70 -0.89
CA VAL A 19 -0.27 -11.76 -1.80
C VAL A 19 0.12 -13.13 -1.25
N TYR A 20 1.25 -13.26 -0.58
CA TYR A 20 1.62 -14.50 0.10
C TYR A 20 0.63 -14.86 1.23
N ASP A 21 0.26 -13.90 2.07
CA ASP A 21 -0.72 -14.11 3.15
C ASP A 21 -2.13 -14.35 2.61
N LEU A 22 -2.51 -13.67 1.53
CA LEU A 22 -3.78 -13.92 0.84
C LEU A 22 -3.80 -15.34 0.24
N ILE A 23 -2.75 -15.75 -0.47
CA ILE A 23 -2.60 -17.11 -1.02
C ILE A 23 -2.67 -18.15 0.11
N LYS A 24 -2.05 -17.89 1.26
CA LYS A 24 -2.09 -18.78 2.42
C LYS A 24 -3.49 -18.89 3.03
N LYS A 25 -4.20 -17.77 3.15
CA LYS A 25 -5.58 -17.73 3.65
C LYS A 25 -6.51 -18.52 2.73
N PHE A 26 -6.40 -18.35 1.42
CA PHE A 26 -7.20 -19.10 0.44
C PHE A 26 -6.79 -20.57 0.32
N SER A 27 -5.51 -20.91 0.46
CA SER A 27 -5.08 -22.31 0.46
C SER A 27 -5.51 -23.08 1.72
N SER A 28 -5.77 -22.37 2.82
CA SER A 28 -6.27 -22.93 4.08
C SER A 28 -7.78 -23.11 4.15
N GLN A 29 -8.55 -22.56 3.19
CA GLN A 29 -9.99 -22.80 3.10
C GLN A 29 -10.25 -23.97 2.14
N GLU A 30 -10.84 -25.07 2.65
CA GLU A 30 -11.19 -26.26 1.86
C GLU A 30 -12.26 -26.04 0.78
N ASN A 31 -12.71 -24.80 0.55
CA ASN A 31 -13.70 -24.48 -0.46
C ASN A 31 -13.03 -23.90 -1.70
N LYS A 32 -13.38 -24.47 -2.86
CA LYS A 32 -12.96 -24.06 -4.21
C LYS A 32 -13.39 -22.63 -4.51
N THR A 33 -12.65 -21.64 -4.02
CA THR A 33 -12.82 -20.26 -4.47
C THR A 33 -12.41 -20.18 -5.94
N SER A 34 -13.31 -19.65 -6.78
CA SER A 34 -13.01 -19.48 -8.20
C SER A 34 -11.89 -18.43 -8.36
N GLU A 35 -11.04 -18.60 -9.38
CA GLU A 35 -9.99 -17.63 -9.71
C GLU A 35 -10.54 -16.20 -9.85
N VAL A 36 -11.77 -16.06 -10.34
CA VAL A 36 -12.47 -14.79 -10.49
C VAL A 36 -12.83 -14.18 -9.14
N ASP A 37 -13.29 -14.98 -8.18
CA ASP A 37 -13.60 -14.51 -6.82
C ASP A 37 -12.33 -14.17 -6.03
N PHE A 38 -11.26 -14.95 -6.21
CA PHE A 38 -9.94 -14.66 -5.65
C PHE A 38 -9.38 -13.33 -6.16
N ILE A 39 -9.42 -13.10 -7.48
CA ILE A 39 -8.98 -11.84 -8.08
C ILE A 39 -9.86 -10.69 -7.57
N LYS A 40 -11.18 -10.89 -7.47
CA LYS A 40 -12.10 -9.85 -7.00
C LYS A 40 -11.88 -9.49 -5.53
N GLU A 41 -11.63 -10.46 -4.65
CA GLU A 41 -11.30 -10.19 -3.25
C GLU A 41 -9.91 -9.57 -3.07
N LEU A 42 -8.90 -10.05 -3.80
CA LEU A 42 -7.56 -9.44 -3.84
C LEU A 42 -7.61 -7.98 -4.33
N THR A 43 -8.50 -7.68 -5.27
CA THR A 43 -8.70 -6.31 -5.79
C THR A 43 -9.48 -5.45 -4.79
N ASN A 44 -10.35 -6.02 -3.96
CA ASN A 44 -11.21 -5.24 -3.07
C ASN A 44 -10.56 -4.88 -1.74
N VAL A 45 -9.64 -5.71 -1.22
CA VAL A 45 -8.96 -5.45 0.05
C VAL A 45 -7.52 -5.95 0.00
N LEU A 46 -6.56 -5.03 -0.14
CA LEU A 46 -5.16 -5.34 0.12
C LEU A 46 -4.85 -4.94 1.57
N GLU A 47 -4.71 -5.92 2.46
CA GLU A 47 -4.22 -5.68 3.83
C GLU A 47 -2.72 -5.93 3.90
N VAL A 48 -1.97 -4.91 4.33
CA VAL A 48 -0.53 -4.95 4.56
C VAL A 48 -0.32 -4.85 6.06
N ASN A 49 0.17 -5.92 6.67
CA ASN A 49 0.38 -5.98 8.11
C ASN A 49 1.78 -6.52 8.44
N GLY A 50 2.50 -5.88 9.36
CA GLY A 50 3.81 -6.37 9.80
C GLY A 50 4.91 -6.26 8.74
N VAL A 51 4.73 -5.47 7.68
CA VAL A 51 5.68 -5.42 6.57
C VAL A 51 6.80 -4.44 6.87
N LYS A 52 8.04 -4.85 6.61
CA LYS A 52 9.19 -3.95 6.52
C LYS A 52 9.66 -3.86 5.07
N MET A 53 9.79 -2.65 4.54
CA MET A 53 10.19 -2.40 3.16
C MET A 53 11.25 -1.33 3.04
N GLU A 54 12.24 -1.57 2.17
CA GLU A 54 13.34 -0.65 1.91
C GLU A 54 13.52 -0.47 0.40
N SER A 55 13.58 0.79 -0.07
CA SER A 55 13.80 1.14 -1.48
C SER A 55 14.82 2.28 -1.62
N GLN A 56 15.61 2.26 -2.68
CA GLN A 56 16.59 3.34 -2.94
C GLN A 56 15.96 4.59 -3.55
N LYS A 57 14.79 4.49 -4.19
CA LYS A 57 14.20 5.60 -4.95
C LYS A 57 12.82 5.98 -4.45
N ILE A 58 11.79 5.24 -4.87
CA ILE A 58 10.40 5.56 -4.58
C ILE A 58 9.67 4.31 -4.09
N ILE A 59 8.85 4.47 -3.06
CA ILE A 59 7.78 3.53 -2.71
C ILE A 59 6.46 4.20 -3.06
N GLN A 60 5.65 3.55 -3.89
CA GLN A 60 4.28 3.95 -4.18
C GLN A 60 3.34 2.92 -3.57
N ALA A 61 2.62 3.33 -2.52
CA ALA A 61 1.58 2.52 -1.89
C ALA A 61 0.23 3.17 -2.19
N LEU A 62 -0.26 2.95 -3.42
CA LEU A 62 -1.46 3.60 -3.94
C LEU A 62 -2.58 2.59 -4.21
N ALA A 63 -3.76 2.84 -3.63
CA ALA A 63 -4.96 2.09 -3.98
C ALA A 63 -5.47 2.51 -5.37
N GLU A 64 -5.22 1.69 -6.40
CA GLU A 64 -5.73 1.95 -7.75
C GLU A 64 -7.22 1.65 -7.86
N ASN A 65 -7.66 0.46 -7.44
CA ASN A 65 -9.05 0.04 -7.36
C ASN A 65 -9.25 -0.67 -6.01
N GLY A 66 -10.28 -0.30 -5.23
CA GLY A 66 -10.57 -0.94 -3.93
C GLY A 66 -9.96 -0.23 -2.71
N PHE A 67 -9.81 -0.97 -1.60
CA PHE A 67 -9.31 -0.45 -0.32
C PHE A 67 -7.94 -1.05 0.04
N LEU A 68 -6.96 -0.18 0.35
CA LEU A 68 -5.63 -0.56 0.83
C LEU A 68 -5.53 -0.26 2.33
N LYS A 69 -5.32 -1.27 3.17
CA LYS A 69 -5.13 -1.09 4.61
C LYS A 69 -3.69 -1.42 4.99
N ILE A 70 -3.01 -0.54 5.72
CA ILE A 70 -1.62 -0.71 6.17
C ILE A 70 -1.55 -0.53 7.69
N GLU A 71 -1.09 -1.56 8.40
CA GLU A 71 -0.90 -1.53 9.85
C GLU A 71 0.40 -2.24 10.26
N ASN A 72 0.93 -1.90 11.43
CA ASN A 72 2.16 -2.42 12.02
C ASN A 72 3.34 -2.52 11.03
N SER A 73 3.44 -1.60 10.06
CA SER A 73 4.33 -1.73 8.91
C SER A 73 5.28 -0.54 8.76
N ASN A 74 6.54 -0.80 8.45
CA ASN A 74 7.59 0.21 8.35
C ASN A 74 8.14 0.26 6.93
N PHE A 75 7.92 1.36 6.23
CA PHE A 75 8.45 1.58 4.90
C PHE A 75 9.52 2.66 4.98
N TYR A 76 10.64 2.38 4.33
CA TYR A 76 11.75 3.29 4.19
C TYR A 76 12.10 3.44 2.71
N ALA A 77 12.16 4.68 2.23
CA ALA A 77 12.69 5.00 0.91
C ALA A 77 13.75 6.07 1.06
N LYS A 78 14.94 5.86 0.49
CA LYS A 78 16.06 6.79 0.68
C LYS A 78 15.71 8.23 0.26
N GLU A 79 15.10 8.38 -0.92
CA GLU A 79 14.90 9.67 -1.57
C GLU A 79 13.47 10.20 -1.41
N SER A 80 12.45 9.48 -1.87
CA SER A 80 11.06 9.97 -1.85
C SER A 80 10.04 8.85 -1.65
N MET A 81 8.82 9.22 -1.24
CA MET A 81 7.74 8.27 -0.99
C MET A 81 6.39 8.87 -1.34
N GLU A 82 5.49 8.05 -1.90
CA GLU A 82 4.12 8.43 -2.19
C GLU A 82 3.15 7.38 -1.62
N TYR A 83 2.16 7.84 -0.87
CA TYR A 83 1.11 7.00 -0.27
C TYR A 83 -0.26 7.62 -0.50
N GLY A 84 -1.26 6.80 -0.80
CA GLY A 84 -2.63 7.30 -0.95
C GLY A 84 -3.50 6.41 -1.84
N SER A 85 -4.32 7.04 -2.68
CA SER A 85 -5.24 6.39 -3.59
C SER A 85 -5.24 7.08 -4.96
N LEU A 86 -5.45 6.29 -6.03
CA LEU A 86 -5.67 6.83 -7.38
C LEU A 86 -7.15 6.87 -7.74
N SER A 87 -7.93 5.86 -7.36
CA SER A 87 -9.39 5.90 -7.51
C SER A 87 -10.16 5.22 -6.37
N GLY A 88 -9.47 4.42 -5.55
CA GLY A 88 -10.04 3.75 -4.38
C GLY A 88 -9.90 4.55 -3.08
N SER A 89 -9.68 3.86 -1.98
CA SER A 89 -9.33 4.45 -0.69
C SER A 89 -8.17 3.70 -0.04
N SER A 90 -7.43 4.38 0.83
CA SER A 90 -6.38 3.72 1.61
C SER A 90 -6.33 4.22 3.03
N LEU A 91 -6.07 3.31 3.96
CA LEU A 91 -5.90 3.58 5.38
C LEU A 91 -4.50 3.10 5.79
N ILE A 92 -3.71 3.96 6.41
CA ILE A 92 -2.50 3.57 7.11
C ILE A 92 -2.64 3.99 8.56
N GLY A 93 -2.16 3.16 9.47
CA GLY A 93 -2.03 3.57 10.85
C GLY A 93 -1.38 2.52 11.72
N ASN A 94 -1.61 2.61 13.03
CA ASN A 94 -1.26 1.59 14.02
C ASN A 94 0.18 1.05 13.91
N ASN A 95 1.12 1.68 14.60
CA ASN A 95 2.52 1.27 14.65
C ASN A 95 3.16 1.14 13.26
N SER A 96 2.79 2.04 12.34
CA SER A 96 3.32 2.09 10.99
C SER A 96 4.14 3.34 10.75
N SER A 97 5.03 3.32 9.76
CA SER A 97 5.84 4.47 9.39
C SER A 97 6.10 4.56 7.90
N PHE A 98 6.14 5.80 7.40
CA PHE A 98 6.71 6.17 6.11
C PHE A 98 7.92 7.07 6.33
N THR A 99 9.12 6.58 6.06
CA THR A 99 10.37 7.29 6.36
C THR A 99 11.24 7.46 5.13
N THR A 100 11.91 8.60 5.05
CA THR A 100 13.02 8.87 4.14
C THR A 100 14.24 9.33 4.92
N ASP A 101 15.38 9.53 4.26
CA ASP A 101 16.57 10.10 4.90
C ASP A 101 16.31 11.51 5.48
N LYS A 102 15.28 12.21 4.97
CA LYS A 102 15.02 13.62 5.30
C LYS A 102 13.68 13.88 6.00
N SER A 103 12.76 12.92 6.01
CA SER A 103 11.41 13.15 6.53
C SER A 103 10.77 11.86 7.05
N ALA A 104 9.79 11.98 7.94
CA ALA A 104 9.08 10.83 8.49
C ALA A 104 7.62 11.16 8.79
N VAL A 105 6.74 10.21 8.48
CA VAL A 105 5.35 10.16 8.96
C VAL A 105 5.21 8.90 9.80
N ASN A 106 5.01 9.07 11.10
CA ASN A 106 4.88 7.97 12.04
C ASN A 106 3.45 7.88 12.57
N PHE A 107 2.86 6.70 12.46
CA PHE A 107 1.54 6.36 12.98
C PHE A 107 1.71 5.49 14.20
N ASN A 108 1.68 6.09 15.39
CA ASN A 108 1.72 5.34 16.65
C ASN A 108 0.33 4.79 17.00
N ASN A 109 0.23 3.99 18.07
CA ASN A 109 -1.01 3.37 18.53
C ASN A 109 -2.25 4.29 18.41
N GLY A 110 -3.23 3.86 17.60
CA GLY A 110 -4.50 4.56 17.40
C GLY A 110 -4.46 5.74 16.43
N SER A 111 -3.31 6.04 15.83
CA SER A 111 -3.17 7.10 14.82
C SER A 111 -3.34 6.53 13.42
N PHE A 112 -4.11 7.22 12.58
CA PHE A 112 -4.40 6.80 11.21
C PHE A 112 -4.47 7.96 10.23
N MET A 113 -4.31 7.62 8.97
CA MET A 113 -4.52 8.49 7.83
C MET A 113 -5.32 7.73 6.78
N HIS A 114 -6.37 8.38 6.29
CA HIS A 114 -7.26 7.85 5.28
C HIS A 114 -7.21 8.76 4.05
N THR A 115 -6.97 8.19 2.88
CA THR A 115 -7.11 8.89 1.59
C THR A 115 -8.23 8.25 0.79
N GLN A 116 -8.89 9.05 -0.07
CA GLN A 116 -9.97 8.60 -0.94
C GLN A 116 -9.88 9.28 -2.31
N GLY A 117 -10.31 8.59 -3.36
CA GLY A 117 -10.26 9.10 -4.73
C GLY A 117 -8.82 9.23 -5.19
N THR A 118 -8.43 10.41 -5.64
CA THR A 118 -7.08 10.72 -6.16
C THR A 118 -6.18 11.40 -5.12
N ALA A 119 -6.53 11.34 -3.83
CA ALA A 119 -5.75 11.96 -2.76
C ALA A 119 -4.52 11.11 -2.41
N PHE A 120 -3.37 11.78 -2.27
CA PHE A 120 -2.14 11.14 -1.84
C PHE A 120 -1.24 12.11 -1.08
N ILE A 121 -0.25 11.56 -0.40
CA ILE A 121 0.80 12.27 0.29
C ILE A 121 2.13 11.92 -0.33
N LYS A 122 2.97 12.93 -0.44
CA LYS A 122 4.31 12.82 -1.00
C LYS A 122 5.34 13.34 -0.02
N GLN A 123 6.32 12.51 0.27
CA GLN A 123 7.60 12.92 0.83
C GLN A 123 8.55 13.10 -0.35
N ASP A 124 8.95 14.34 -0.66
CA ASP A 124 9.86 14.62 -1.78
C ASP A 124 11.34 14.53 -1.39
N GLU A 125 12.21 14.64 -2.39
CA GLU A 125 13.67 14.54 -2.25
C GLU A 125 14.27 15.65 -1.38
N GLU A 126 13.54 16.75 -1.17
CA GLU A 126 13.93 17.83 -0.27
C GLU A 126 13.50 17.59 1.19
N GLY A 127 12.67 16.56 1.44
CA GLY A 127 12.13 16.25 2.76
C GLY A 127 10.82 16.99 3.08
N ASN A 128 10.19 17.65 2.10
CA ASN A 128 8.87 18.24 2.31
C ASN A 128 7.80 17.14 2.30
N ILE A 129 6.76 17.34 3.12
CA ILE A 129 5.58 16.48 3.15
C ILE A 129 4.43 17.26 2.51
N LYS A 130 3.94 16.79 1.37
CA LYS A 130 2.89 17.43 0.58
C LYS A 130 1.63 16.57 0.59
N PHE A 131 0.48 17.23 0.73
CA PHE A 131 -0.84 16.62 0.55
C PHE A 131 -1.35 17.03 -0.82
N CYS A 132 -1.56 16.06 -1.68
CA CYS A 132 -1.80 16.27 -3.11
C CYS A 132 -3.13 15.65 -3.53
N MET A 133 -3.69 16.16 -4.63
CA MET A 133 -4.86 15.59 -5.29
C MET A 133 -4.64 15.54 -6.80
N GLY A 134 -4.95 14.40 -7.40
CA GLY A 134 -4.68 14.16 -8.83
C GLY A 134 -3.20 13.89 -9.09
N LYS A 135 -2.89 12.81 -9.82
CA LYS A 135 -1.56 12.71 -10.42
C LYS A 135 -1.50 13.73 -11.55
N ASP A 136 -0.55 14.67 -11.48
CA ASP A 136 -0.12 15.41 -12.66
C ASP A 136 0.17 14.36 -13.74
N LYS A 137 -0.61 14.40 -14.82
CA LYS A 137 -0.49 13.47 -15.95
C LYS A 137 0.77 13.76 -16.75
#